data_AF-A0A376MQS5-F1
#
_entry.id   AF-A0A376MQS5-F1
#
_cell.length_a   1.000
_cell.length_b   1.000
_cell.length_c   1.000
_cell.angle_alpha   90.00
_cell.angle_beta   90.00
_cell.angle_gamma   90.00
#
_symmetry.space_group_name_H-M   'P 1'
#
loop_
_entity.id
_entity.type
_entity.pdbx_description
1 polymer ?
#
loop_
_entity_poly.entity_id
_entity_poly.type
_entity_poly.pdbx_seq_one_letter_code
_entity_poly.pdbx_strand_id
1 'polypeptide(L)'
;MRSLTEGNALLSKAVVDSLDNQSNGRYRFGADWKPFTHQLASWKALLEKKHSVVVTSGTGSGKTECFMVPVLEDLYRELHENGNNPLVGVRALFLYPLNALINSQRERLDAWTRGFGTGIRYCLYNGNTENLHASVKSEQAKRPNEVLSREKMREEPAPILVTNGTMLEYMMVRQVDAPIIQQSKAQKSLRWIVLDEAHTYVGSQAAELALQLRRVMTAFGVTPDDVRFVATSATIAGSDAEKQLKKFLSELSGIPQERIDVLDGSRVIPELEPSKTFLFR
;
A
#
# COMPACT_ATOMS: atom_id res chain seq x y z
N MET A 1 -12.54 11.64 9.94
CA MET A 1 -11.07 11.72 9.94
C MET A 1 -10.54 12.97 10.62
N ARG A 2 -11.22 14.13 10.56
CA ARG A 2 -10.77 15.37 11.25
C ARG A 2 -10.40 15.20 12.72
N SER A 3 -11.18 14.43 13.48
CA SER A 3 -10.86 14.12 14.87
C SER A 3 -9.56 13.33 15.08
N LEU A 4 -8.98 12.75 14.02
CA LEU A 4 -7.70 12.03 14.06
C LEU A 4 -6.50 12.96 13.79
N THR A 5 -6.75 14.23 13.47
CA THR A 5 -5.71 15.26 13.24
C THR A 5 -5.51 16.19 14.44
N GLU A 6 -6.21 15.95 15.54
CA GLU A 6 -6.23 16.79 16.75
C GLU A 6 -5.56 16.06 17.92
N GLY A 7 -4.95 16.80 18.86
CA GLY A 7 -4.32 16.22 20.06
C GLY A 7 -3.09 15.34 19.75
N ASN A 8 -3.06 14.12 20.30
CA ASN A 8 -2.08 13.08 19.92
C ASN A 8 -2.46 12.49 18.55
N ALA A 9 -2.29 13.29 17.50
CA ALA A 9 -2.84 13.05 16.18
C ALA A 9 -2.27 11.77 15.53
N LEU A 10 -3.18 10.88 15.12
CA LEU A 10 -2.81 9.68 14.36
C LEU A 10 -2.42 10.04 12.91
N LEU A 11 -3.09 11.04 12.33
CA LEU A 11 -2.89 11.48 10.95
C LEU A 11 -2.54 12.96 10.88
N SER A 12 -1.68 13.31 9.93
CA SER A 12 -1.32 14.68 9.61
C SER A 12 -2.45 15.36 8.85
N LYS A 13 -2.69 16.64 9.15
CA LYS A 13 -3.72 17.43 8.47
C LYS A 13 -3.54 17.45 6.94
N ALA A 14 -2.30 17.61 6.47
CA ALA A 14 -1.99 17.62 5.04
C ALA A 14 -2.35 16.30 4.33
N VAL A 15 -2.22 15.17 5.03
CA VAL A 15 -2.62 13.86 4.49
C VAL A 15 -4.13 13.80 4.36
N VAL A 16 -4.87 14.19 5.40
CA VAL A 16 -6.34 14.25 5.33
C VAL A 16 -6.82 15.22 4.26
N ASP A 17 -6.17 16.39 4.11
CA ASP A 17 -6.51 17.38 3.08
C ASP A 17 -6.23 16.86 1.66
N SER A 18 -5.14 16.10 1.46
CA SER A 18 -4.84 15.45 0.18
C SER A 18 -5.91 14.40 -0.18
N LEU A 19 -6.36 13.62 0.81
CA LEU A 19 -7.40 12.60 0.65
C LEU A 19 -8.79 13.20 0.35
N ASP A 20 -9.14 14.30 1.01
CA ASP A 20 -10.46 14.99 0.91
C ASP A 20 -10.56 15.98 -0.27
N ASN A 21 -9.52 16.10 -1.10
CA ASN A 21 -9.52 17.06 -2.20
C ASN A 21 -10.66 16.77 -3.20
N GLN A 22 -11.44 17.81 -3.56
CA GLN A 22 -12.57 17.67 -4.49
C GLN A 22 -12.15 17.16 -5.89
N SER A 23 -10.93 17.49 -6.33
CA SER A 23 -10.37 17.01 -7.60
C SER A 23 -10.11 15.50 -7.64
N ASN A 24 -10.21 14.80 -6.50
CA ASN A 24 -10.10 13.35 -6.42
C ASN A 24 -11.35 12.63 -6.94
N GLY A 25 -12.45 13.35 -7.16
CA GLY A 25 -13.70 12.79 -7.70
C GLY A 25 -14.16 11.57 -6.92
N ARG A 26 -14.31 10.42 -7.60
CA ARG A 26 -14.75 9.16 -6.97
C ARG A 26 -13.78 8.59 -5.93
N TYR A 27 -12.51 9.02 -5.94
CA TYR A 27 -11.48 8.56 -4.99
C TYR A 27 -11.34 9.49 -3.78
N ARG A 28 -12.13 10.57 -3.70
CA ARG A 28 -12.15 11.43 -2.54
C ARG A 28 -12.50 10.62 -1.29
N PHE A 29 -11.67 10.72 -0.25
CA PHE A 29 -11.93 10.12 1.04
C PHE A 29 -12.18 11.24 2.04
N GLY A 30 -13.46 11.46 2.35
CA GLY A 30 -13.91 12.70 2.98
C GLY A 30 -13.38 12.90 4.40
N ALA A 31 -12.92 14.11 4.75
CA ALA A 31 -12.38 14.40 6.08
C ALA A 31 -13.44 14.20 7.19
N ASP A 32 -14.71 14.42 6.84
CA ASP A 32 -15.87 14.23 7.71
C ASP A 32 -16.35 12.77 7.79
N TRP A 33 -15.80 11.86 6.99
CA TRP A 33 -16.17 10.46 7.04
C TRP A 33 -15.62 9.79 8.30
N LYS A 34 -16.41 8.87 8.85
CA LYS A 34 -15.98 7.97 9.92
C LYS A 34 -15.36 6.73 9.26
N PRO A 35 -14.06 6.44 9.47
CA PRO A 35 -13.46 5.24 8.94
C PRO A 35 -14.13 4.00 9.55
N PHE A 36 -14.10 2.89 8.82
CA PHE A 36 -14.54 1.62 9.38
C PHE A 36 -13.64 1.20 10.55
N THR A 37 -14.16 0.34 11.42
CA THR A 37 -13.43 -0.13 12.61
C THR A 37 -12.12 -0.83 12.25
N HIS A 38 -12.12 -1.69 11.22
CA HIS A 38 -10.91 -2.37 10.74
C HIS A 38 -9.90 -1.41 10.12
N GLN A 39 -10.34 -0.35 9.44
CA GLN A 39 -9.46 0.71 8.93
C GLN A 39 -8.76 1.42 10.08
N LEU A 40 -9.50 1.92 11.07
CA LEU A 40 -8.89 2.60 12.22
C LEU A 40 -7.96 1.68 13.02
N ALA A 41 -8.35 0.41 13.21
CA ALA A 41 -7.51 -0.58 13.87
C ALA A 41 -6.19 -0.82 13.10
N SER A 42 -6.26 -0.90 11.77
CA SER A 42 -5.07 -1.07 10.93
C SER A 42 -4.14 0.13 11.02
N TRP A 43 -4.68 1.35 11.04
CA TRP A 43 -3.86 2.56 11.12
C TRP A 43 -3.11 2.64 12.45
N LYS A 44 -3.76 2.31 13.57
CA LYS A 44 -3.11 2.25 14.88
C LYS A 44 -2.05 1.15 14.96
N ALA A 45 -2.36 -0.05 14.47
CA ALA A 45 -1.42 -1.16 14.45
C ALA A 45 -0.17 -0.81 13.64
N LEU A 46 -0.34 -0.21 12.46
CA LEU A 46 0.74 0.09 11.53
C LEU A 46 1.57 1.34 11.91
N LEU A 47 0.93 2.40 12.41
CA LEU A 47 1.60 3.67 12.71
C LEU A 47 2.11 3.77 14.15
N GLU A 48 1.34 3.31 15.13
CA GLU A 48 1.68 3.45 16.56
C GLU A 48 2.47 2.23 17.04
N LYS A 49 1.90 1.03 16.87
CA LYS A 49 2.55 -0.22 17.34
C LYS A 49 3.67 -0.71 16.43
N LYS A 50 3.68 -0.27 15.17
CA LYS A 50 4.55 -0.78 14.10
C LYS A 50 4.43 -2.31 13.93
N HIS A 51 3.22 -2.83 14.12
CA HIS A 51 2.85 -4.21 13.82
C HIS A 51 2.58 -4.38 12.34
N SER A 52 2.77 -5.60 11.85
CA SER A 52 2.28 -6.04 10.55
C SER A 52 0.80 -6.43 10.67
N VAL A 53 0.05 -6.36 9.58
CA VAL A 53 -1.39 -6.64 9.61
C VAL A 53 -1.84 -7.58 8.50
N VAL A 54 -2.83 -8.41 8.81
CA VAL A 54 -3.65 -9.09 7.80
C VAL A 54 -5.05 -8.52 7.86
N VAL A 55 -5.57 -8.02 6.74
CA VAL A 55 -6.92 -7.46 6.64
C VAL A 55 -7.81 -8.44 5.88
N THR A 56 -8.80 -8.99 6.58
CA THR A 56 -9.82 -9.86 5.99
C THR A 56 -11.12 -9.09 5.85
N SER A 57 -11.60 -8.92 4.63
CA SER A 57 -12.96 -8.40 4.40
C SER A 57 -13.40 -8.62 2.95
N GLY A 58 -14.70 -8.46 2.70
CA GLY A 58 -15.28 -8.59 1.36
C GLY A 58 -14.73 -7.59 0.33
N THR A 59 -15.16 -7.70 -0.91
CA THR A 59 -14.82 -6.70 -1.95
C THR A 59 -15.55 -5.39 -1.66
N GLY A 60 -14.89 -4.25 -1.88
CA GLY A 60 -15.49 -2.93 -1.66
C GLY A 60 -15.61 -2.49 -0.19
N SER A 61 -15.06 -3.23 0.75
CA SER A 61 -15.06 -2.95 2.20
C SER A 61 -13.99 -1.95 2.66
N GLY A 62 -13.24 -1.37 1.73
CA GLY A 62 -12.18 -0.41 2.03
C GLY A 62 -10.87 -1.00 2.57
N LYS A 63 -10.46 -2.17 2.04
CA LYS A 63 -9.14 -2.80 2.35
C LYS A 63 -7.97 -1.92 1.96
N THR A 64 -8.10 -1.20 0.85
CA THR A 64 -7.03 -0.34 0.34
C THR A 64 -6.67 0.78 1.31
N GLU A 65 -7.69 1.42 1.90
CA GLU A 65 -7.54 2.48 2.89
C GLU A 65 -6.80 1.98 4.15
N CYS A 66 -6.86 0.69 4.47
CA CYS A 66 -6.20 0.12 5.64
C CYS A 66 -4.67 0.22 5.55
N PHE A 67 -4.10 0.17 4.35
CA PHE A 67 -2.64 0.26 4.16
C PHE A 67 -2.20 1.53 3.45
N MET A 68 -2.98 2.07 2.50
CA MET A 68 -2.57 3.26 1.76
C MET A 68 -2.51 4.51 2.64
N VAL A 69 -3.49 4.70 3.53
CA VAL A 69 -3.50 5.85 4.47
C VAL A 69 -2.26 5.85 5.38
N PRO A 70 -1.92 4.76 6.09
CA PRO A 70 -0.73 4.76 6.95
C PRO A 70 0.58 4.82 6.16
N VAL A 71 0.65 4.27 4.94
CA VAL A 71 1.81 4.46 4.06
C VAL A 71 1.98 5.95 3.73
N LEU A 72 0.91 6.64 3.29
CA LEU A 72 0.98 8.06 2.97
C LEU A 72 1.32 8.92 4.19
N GLU A 73 0.79 8.59 5.36
CA GLU A 73 1.14 9.28 6.61
C GLU A 73 2.63 9.14 6.94
N ASP A 74 3.19 7.94 6.87
CA ASP A 74 4.60 7.68 7.13
C ASP A 74 5.52 8.38 6.11
N LEU A 75 5.14 8.40 4.83
CA LEU A 75 5.86 9.13 3.80
C LEU A 75 5.76 10.65 3.95
N TYR A 76 4.60 11.17 4.36
CA TYR A 76 4.42 12.59 4.59
C TYR A 76 5.26 13.08 5.77
N ARG A 77 5.29 12.32 6.88
CA ARG A 77 6.15 12.63 8.03
C ARG A 77 7.62 12.72 7.60
N GLU A 78 8.10 11.74 6.85
CA GLU A 78 9.48 11.73 6.31
C GLU A 78 9.72 12.93 5.38
N LEU A 79 8.79 13.22 4.47
CA LEU A 79 8.88 14.36 3.55
C LEU A 79 9.02 15.68 4.32
N HIS A 80 8.17 15.87 5.34
CA HIS A 80 8.18 17.08 6.15
C HIS A 80 9.47 17.20 6.98
N GLU A 81 9.93 16.12 7.59
CA GLU A 81 11.21 16.07 8.32
C GLU A 81 12.41 16.36 7.41
N ASN A 82 12.35 15.96 6.14
CA ASN A 82 13.35 16.22 5.12
C ASN A 82 13.21 17.60 4.44
N GLY A 83 12.51 18.55 5.07
CA GLY A 83 12.36 19.92 4.55
C GLY A 83 11.56 20.01 3.25
N ASN A 84 10.64 19.07 3.03
CA ASN A 84 9.81 18.93 1.82
C ASN A 84 10.59 18.64 0.53
N ASN A 85 11.80 18.09 0.64
CA ASN A 85 12.56 17.62 -0.52
C ASN A 85 11.97 16.30 -1.06
N PRO A 86 11.89 16.11 -2.39
CA PRO A 86 11.39 14.87 -3.00
C PRO A 86 12.01 13.61 -2.40
N LEU A 87 11.17 12.65 -2.03
CA LEU A 87 11.66 11.36 -1.55
C LEU A 87 12.22 10.54 -2.73
N VAL A 88 13.45 10.05 -2.57
CA VAL A 88 14.18 9.28 -3.59
C VAL A 88 14.67 7.96 -2.99
N GLY A 89 14.21 6.84 -3.54
CA GLY A 89 14.38 5.48 -3.00
C GLY A 89 13.03 4.86 -2.61
N VAL A 90 12.86 3.55 -2.79
CA VAL A 90 11.59 2.87 -2.51
C VAL A 90 11.41 2.71 -1.00
N ARG A 91 10.30 3.24 -0.47
CA ARG A 91 9.86 3.07 0.92
C ARG A 91 8.75 2.03 1.04
N ALA A 92 7.89 1.96 0.04
CA ALA A 92 6.74 1.07 0.02
C ALA A 92 6.69 0.25 -1.28
N LEU A 93 6.69 -1.07 -1.13
CA LEU A 93 6.57 -2.03 -2.22
C LEU A 93 5.17 -2.66 -2.18
N PHE A 94 4.35 -2.39 -3.18
CA PHE A 94 3.03 -3.01 -3.32
C PHE A 94 3.10 -4.10 -4.38
N LEU A 95 2.80 -5.33 -3.98
CA LEU A 95 2.77 -6.49 -4.84
C LEU A 95 1.34 -6.89 -5.13
N TYR A 96 1.04 -6.92 -6.43
CA TYR A 96 -0.22 -7.37 -6.97
C TYR A 96 0.00 -8.62 -7.82
N PRO A 97 -0.90 -9.62 -7.76
CA PRO A 97 -0.76 -10.82 -8.57
C PRO A 97 -1.01 -10.57 -10.07
N LEU A 98 -1.85 -9.57 -10.40
CA LEU A 98 -2.28 -9.29 -11.78
C LEU A 98 -2.09 -7.81 -12.16
N ASN A 99 -1.62 -7.56 -13.39
CA ASN A 99 -1.44 -6.19 -13.92
C ASN A 99 -2.76 -5.38 -13.97
N ALA A 100 -3.90 -6.04 -14.14
CA ALA A 100 -5.21 -5.38 -14.13
C ALA A 100 -5.50 -4.72 -12.77
N LEU A 101 -5.06 -5.35 -11.66
CA LEU A 101 -5.20 -4.79 -10.32
C LEU A 101 -4.27 -3.59 -10.13
N ILE A 102 -3.05 -3.65 -10.67
CA ILE A 102 -2.11 -2.52 -10.65
C ILE A 102 -2.74 -1.28 -11.31
N ASN A 103 -3.34 -1.46 -12.49
CA ASN A 103 -3.96 -0.35 -13.22
C ASN A 103 -5.18 0.22 -12.47
N SER A 104 -5.95 -0.60 -11.75
CA SER A 104 -7.09 -0.13 -10.97
C SER A 104 -6.68 0.76 -9.78
N GLN A 105 -5.45 0.62 -9.28
CA GLN A 105 -4.92 1.46 -8.21
C GLN A 105 -4.31 2.77 -8.71
N ARG A 106 -4.01 2.88 -10.01
CA ARG A 106 -3.39 4.07 -10.61
C ARG A 106 -4.13 5.36 -10.24
N GLU A 107 -5.43 5.39 -10.50
CA GLU A 107 -6.24 6.59 -10.31
C GLU A 107 -6.36 6.97 -8.82
N ARG A 108 -6.39 5.97 -7.92
CA ARG A 108 -6.40 6.20 -6.48
C ARG A 108 -5.06 6.74 -5.99
N LEU A 109 -3.95 6.13 -6.41
CA LEU A 109 -2.61 6.60 -6.10
C LEU A 109 -2.40 8.02 -6.61
N ASP A 110 -2.80 8.29 -7.85
CA ASP A 110 -2.78 9.64 -8.42
C ASP A 110 -3.55 10.62 -7.54
N ALA A 111 -4.83 10.34 -7.28
CA ALA A 111 -5.69 11.19 -6.45
C ALA A 111 -5.07 11.52 -5.09
N TRP A 112 -4.53 10.51 -4.39
CA TRP A 112 -4.06 10.71 -3.01
C TRP A 112 -2.63 11.24 -2.90
N THR A 113 -1.83 11.12 -3.95
CA THR A 113 -0.46 11.65 -3.98
C THR A 113 -0.33 13.01 -4.66
N ARG A 114 -1.30 13.39 -5.51
CA ARG A 114 -1.25 14.64 -6.29
C ARG A 114 -1.08 15.88 -5.43
N GLY A 115 -1.68 15.91 -4.23
CA GLY A 115 -1.54 17.01 -3.28
C GLY A 115 -0.09 17.27 -2.81
N PHE A 116 0.81 16.29 -2.97
CA PHE A 116 2.21 16.39 -2.59
C PHE A 116 3.14 16.70 -3.77
N GLY A 117 2.60 16.88 -4.98
CA GLY A 117 3.39 17.19 -6.18
C GLY A 117 4.48 16.15 -6.44
N THR A 118 5.75 16.57 -6.47
CA THR A 118 6.91 15.69 -6.65
C THR A 118 7.46 15.14 -5.32
N GLY A 119 6.89 15.52 -4.18
CA GLY A 119 7.33 15.11 -2.84
C GLY A 119 7.13 13.62 -2.59
N ILE A 120 5.89 13.14 -2.82
CA ILE A 120 5.51 11.73 -2.71
C ILE A 120 5.09 11.23 -4.09
N ARG A 121 6.00 10.49 -4.74
CA ARG A 121 5.77 9.92 -6.08
C ARG A 121 5.41 8.43 -6.00
N TYR A 122 4.78 7.91 -7.04
CA TYR A 122 4.57 6.47 -7.22
C TYR A 122 4.99 6.01 -8.61
N CYS A 123 5.26 4.72 -8.77
CA CYS A 123 5.49 4.10 -10.08
C CYS A 123 4.76 2.78 -10.19
N LEU A 124 4.07 2.57 -11.32
CA LEU A 124 3.51 1.27 -11.70
C LEU A 124 4.54 0.52 -12.55
N TYR A 125 5.51 -0.11 -11.89
CA TYR A 125 6.65 -0.75 -12.55
C TYR A 125 6.30 -2.15 -13.04
N ASN A 126 5.70 -2.23 -14.22
CA ASN A 126 5.31 -3.49 -14.86
C ASN A 126 5.87 -3.63 -16.29
N GLY A 127 5.45 -4.68 -17.00
CA GLY A 127 5.87 -4.95 -18.38
C GLY A 127 5.60 -3.81 -19.36
N ASN A 128 4.59 -2.98 -19.11
CA ASN A 128 4.17 -1.86 -19.96
C ASN A 128 4.87 -0.53 -19.58
N THR A 129 5.79 -0.55 -18.61
CA THR A 129 6.54 0.66 -18.24
C THR A 129 7.50 1.02 -19.36
N GLU A 130 7.33 2.22 -19.91
CA GLU A 130 8.17 2.73 -20.99
C GLU A 130 9.63 2.78 -20.57
N ASN A 131 10.53 2.42 -21.49
CA ASN A 131 11.96 2.38 -21.17
C ASN A 131 12.54 3.80 -21.05
N LEU A 132 12.29 4.64 -22.05
CA LEU A 132 12.89 5.96 -22.20
C LEU A 132 11.94 7.05 -21.69
N HIS A 133 12.49 7.99 -20.93
CA HIS A 133 11.75 9.14 -20.43
C HIS A 133 11.25 10.04 -21.57
N ALA A 134 12.02 10.14 -22.65
CA ALA A 134 11.66 10.92 -23.84
C ALA A 134 10.29 10.51 -24.44
N SER A 135 9.96 9.22 -24.43
CA SER A 135 8.70 8.69 -24.99
C SER A 135 7.45 9.16 -24.24
N VAL A 136 7.59 9.50 -22.94
CA VAL A 136 6.48 9.86 -22.04
C VAL A 136 6.60 11.28 -21.51
N LYS A 137 7.49 12.11 -22.07
CA LYS A 137 7.82 13.45 -21.56
C LYS A 137 6.57 14.34 -21.40
N SER A 138 5.66 14.31 -22.38
CA SER A 138 4.43 15.11 -22.36
C SER A 138 3.42 14.63 -21.32
N GLU A 139 3.30 13.32 -21.11
CA GLU A 139 2.43 12.73 -20.09
C GLU A 139 3.01 12.94 -18.69
N GLN A 140 4.32 12.78 -18.52
CA GLN A 140 5.02 13.01 -17.26
C GLN A 140 4.80 14.43 -16.73
N ALA A 141 4.82 15.44 -17.62
CA ALA A 141 4.56 16.83 -17.25
C ALA A 141 3.15 17.04 -16.68
N LYS A 142 2.17 16.24 -17.10
CA LYS A 142 0.79 16.28 -16.60
C LYS A 142 0.62 15.52 -15.29
N ARG A 143 1.53 14.60 -14.97
CA ARG A 143 1.48 13.70 -13.81
C ARG A 143 2.82 13.72 -13.05
N PRO A 144 3.16 14.83 -12.37
CA PRO A 144 4.46 14.97 -11.69
C PRO A 144 4.66 13.97 -10.54
N ASN A 145 3.56 13.48 -9.95
CA ASN A 145 3.51 12.48 -8.89
C ASN A 145 3.62 11.02 -9.39
N GLU A 146 3.50 10.76 -10.69
CA GLU A 146 3.64 9.42 -11.28
C GLU A 146 4.95 9.31 -12.06
N VAL A 147 5.83 8.35 -11.75
CA VAL A 147 7.02 8.07 -12.56
C VAL A 147 6.65 7.08 -13.67
N LEU A 148 6.70 7.55 -14.91
CA LEU A 148 6.18 6.82 -16.08
C LEU A 148 7.22 6.01 -16.87
N SER A 149 8.52 6.22 -16.63
CA SER A 149 9.59 5.51 -17.34
C SER A 149 10.57 4.80 -16.42
N ARG A 150 11.16 3.73 -16.94
CA ARG A 150 12.20 2.95 -16.24
C ARG A 150 13.48 3.76 -16.06
N GLU A 151 13.87 4.55 -17.06
CA GLU A 151 14.98 5.49 -16.98
C GLU A 151 14.83 6.43 -15.78
N LYS A 152 13.68 7.11 -15.66
CA LYS A 152 13.41 8.00 -14.53
C LYS A 152 13.34 7.27 -13.19
N MET A 153 12.82 6.03 -13.17
CA MET A 153 12.86 5.21 -11.95
C MET A 153 14.29 4.85 -11.52
N ARG A 154 15.22 4.64 -12.46
CA ARG A 154 16.63 4.34 -12.14
C ARG A 154 17.38 5.58 -11.64
N GLU A 155 17.06 6.74 -12.19
CA GLU A 155 17.62 8.03 -11.80
C GLU A 155 17.12 8.47 -10.42
N GLU A 156 15.80 8.53 -10.25
CA GLU A 156 15.14 9.03 -9.04
C GLU A 156 14.02 8.08 -8.60
N PRO A 157 14.32 6.94 -7.98
CA PRO A 157 13.32 5.95 -7.61
C PRO A 157 12.18 6.53 -6.79
N ALA A 158 10.93 6.23 -7.19
CA ALA A 158 9.75 6.68 -6.48
C ALA A 158 9.63 5.99 -5.09
N PRO A 159 9.12 6.69 -4.05
CA PRO A 159 8.93 6.11 -2.73
C PRO A 159 7.87 5.02 -2.69
N ILE A 160 6.87 5.04 -3.59
CA ILE A 160 5.87 3.98 -3.72
C ILE A 160 6.11 3.23 -5.03
N LEU A 161 6.44 1.94 -4.93
CA LEU A 161 6.64 1.05 -6.07
C LEU A 161 5.52 0.02 -6.12
N VAL A 162 4.73 0.04 -7.20
CA VAL A 162 3.69 -0.94 -7.45
C VAL A 162 4.14 -1.89 -8.55
N THR A 163 4.18 -3.19 -8.29
CA THR A 163 4.69 -4.19 -9.23
C THR A 163 4.07 -5.56 -8.98
N ASN A 164 4.52 -6.57 -9.72
CA ASN A 164 4.20 -7.98 -9.51
C ASN A 164 5.49 -8.78 -9.24
N GLY A 165 5.35 -10.03 -8.79
CA GLY A 165 6.50 -10.89 -8.43
C GLY A 165 7.51 -11.07 -9.58
N THR A 166 7.05 -11.24 -10.81
CA THR A 166 7.95 -11.40 -11.98
C THR A 166 8.76 -10.14 -12.26
N MET A 167 8.12 -8.97 -12.22
CA MET A 167 8.78 -7.69 -12.50
C MET A 167 9.72 -7.28 -11.37
N LEU A 168 9.38 -7.64 -10.13
CA LEU A 168 10.28 -7.53 -8.99
C LEU A 168 11.52 -8.41 -9.19
N GLU A 169 11.35 -9.67 -9.59
CA GLU A 169 12.47 -10.58 -9.85
C GLU A 169 13.42 -10.00 -10.91
N TYR A 170 12.85 -9.52 -12.01
CA TYR A 170 13.66 -8.91 -13.05
C TYR A 170 14.39 -7.65 -12.58
N MET A 171 13.77 -6.81 -11.73
CA MET A 171 14.44 -5.63 -11.15
C MET A 171 15.63 -6.05 -10.28
N MET A 172 15.50 -7.15 -9.54
CA MET A 172 16.54 -7.67 -8.66
C MET A 172 17.74 -8.27 -9.41
N VAL A 173 17.53 -8.77 -10.63
CA VAL A 173 18.57 -9.45 -11.42
C VAL A 173 19.23 -8.53 -12.46
N ARG A 174 18.47 -7.58 -13.04
CA ARG A 174 18.98 -6.73 -14.12
C ARG A 174 19.92 -5.65 -13.59
N GLN A 175 21.16 -5.64 -14.09
CA GLN A 175 22.15 -4.62 -13.74
C GLN A 175 21.69 -3.19 -14.05
N VAL A 176 20.95 -3.00 -15.14
CA VAL A 176 20.40 -1.69 -15.50
C VAL A 176 19.38 -1.17 -14.46
N ASP A 177 18.72 -2.06 -13.73
CA ASP A 177 17.75 -1.71 -12.68
C ASP A 177 18.42 -1.58 -11.28
N ALA A 178 19.70 -1.95 -11.16
CA ALA A 178 20.45 -1.91 -9.90
C ALA A 178 20.43 -0.54 -9.19
N PRO A 179 20.47 0.63 -9.88
CA PRO A 179 20.36 1.93 -9.23
C PRO A 179 19.13 2.08 -8.33
N ILE A 180 17.99 1.47 -8.70
CA ILE A 180 16.76 1.50 -7.90
C ILE A 180 17.01 0.91 -6.51
N ILE A 181 17.64 -0.25 -6.46
CA ILE A 181 17.92 -0.99 -5.24
C ILE A 181 19.06 -0.31 -4.47
N GLN A 182 20.13 0.11 -5.16
CA GLN A 182 21.30 0.73 -4.53
C GLN A 182 20.93 2.03 -3.80
N GLN A 183 20.16 2.91 -4.44
CA GLN A 183 19.71 4.16 -3.82
C GLN A 183 18.80 3.90 -2.62
N SER A 184 17.88 2.93 -2.75
CA SER A 184 16.99 2.54 -1.66
C SER A 184 17.75 1.90 -0.49
N LYS A 185 18.76 1.07 -0.79
CA LYS A 185 19.64 0.41 0.19
C LYS A 185 20.53 1.40 0.94
N ALA A 186 21.09 2.39 0.24
CA ALA A 186 21.94 3.40 0.84
C ALA A 186 21.23 4.17 1.97
N GLN A 187 19.92 4.35 1.83
CA GLN A 187 19.07 4.99 2.84
C GLN A 187 18.35 4.00 3.77
N LYS A 188 18.48 2.68 3.51
CA LYS A 188 17.64 1.62 4.12
C LYS A 188 16.16 2.01 4.13
N SER A 189 15.66 2.51 3.00
CA SER A 189 14.38 3.21 2.95
C SER A 189 13.16 2.30 3.01
N LEU A 190 13.27 1.02 2.65
CA LEU A 190 12.12 0.10 2.57
C LEU A 190 11.53 -0.16 3.96
N ARG A 191 10.31 0.32 4.18
CA ARG A 191 9.57 0.18 5.45
C ARG A 191 8.23 -0.54 5.30
N TRP A 192 7.75 -0.73 4.07
CA TRP A 192 6.45 -1.31 3.80
C TRP A 192 6.51 -2.35 2.67
N ILE A 193 5.92 -3.51 2.92
CA ILE A 193 5.62 -4.51 1.88
C ILE A 193 4.13 -4.85 1.96
N VAL A 194 3.39 -4.50 0.93
CA VAL A 194 1.95 -4.76 0.82
C VAL A 194 1.73 -5.89 -0.18
N LEU A 195 1.00 -6.91 0.24
CA LEU A 195 0.59 -8.06 -0.55
C LEU A 195 -0.92 -7.97 -0.72
N ASP A 196 -1.37 -7.50 -1.88
CA ASP A 196 -2.79 -7.45 -2.18
C ASP A 196 -3.28 -8.81 -2.70
N GLU A 197 -4.49 -9.19 -2.32
CA GLU A 197 -5.07 -10.49 -2.66
C GLU A 197 -4.19 -11.67 -2.26
N ALA A 198 -3.64 -11.62 -1.04
CA ALA A 198 -2.70 -12.62 -0.52
C ALA A 198 -3.23 -14.06 -0.57
N HIS A 199 -4.56 -14.24 -0.61
CA HIS A 199 -5.21 -15.53 -0.82
C HIS A 199 -4.88 -16.21 -2.16
N THR A 200 -4.36 -15.47 -3.15
CA THR A 200 -3.89 -16.05 -4.41
C THR A 200 -2.54 -16.76 -4.27
N TYR A 201 -1.76 -16.43 -3.23
CA TYR A 201 -0.46 -17.06 -2.99
C TYR A 201 -0.65 -18.34 -2.17
N VAL A 202 -0.65 -19.49 -2.85
CA VAL A 202 -0.82 -20.81 -2.22
C VAL A 202 0.28 -21.77 -2.64
N GLY A 203 0.54 -22.77 -1.79
CA GLY A 203 1.48 -23.85 -2.08
C GLY A 203 2.87 -23.35 -2.49
N SER A 204 3.36 -23.83 -3.63
CA SER A 204 4.69 -23.47 -4.15
C SER A 204 4.83 -21.97 -4.45
N GLN A 205 3.77 -21.29 -4.90
CA GLN A 205 3.82 -19.85 -5.20
C GLN A 205 4.07 -19.03 -3.92
N ALA A 206 3.47 -19.43 -2.80
CA ALA A 206 3.71 -18.77 -1.51
C ALA A 206 5.16 -18.97 -1.04
N ALA A 207 5.71 -20.18 -1.23
CA ALA A 207 7.10 -20.47 -0.88
C ALA A 207 8.09 -19.67 -1.74
N GLU A 208 7.83 -19.57 -3.05
CA GLU A 208 8.63 -18.76 -3.97
C GLU A 208 8.59 -17.27 -3.58
N LEU A 209 7.39 -16.74 -3.31
CA LEU A 209 7.22 -15.36 -2.87
C LEU A 209 7.97 -15.10 -1.55
N ALA A 210 7.90 -16.01 -0.59
CA ALA A 210 8.63 -15.88 0.68
C ALA A 210 10.15 -15.80 0.47
N LEU A 211 10.71 -16.66 -0.40
CA LEU A 211 12.14 -16.61 -0.75
C LEU A 211 12.50 -15.32 -1.51
N GLN A 212 11.64 -14.88 -2.42
CA GLN A 212 11.81 -13.63 -3.14
C GLN A 212 11.87 -12.44 -2.17
N LEU A 213 10.93 -12.35 -1.23
CA LEU A 213 10.86 -11.26 -0.26
C LEU A 213 12.08 -11.23 0.67
N ARG A 214 12.61 -12.40 1.07
CA ARG A 214 13.88 -12.48 1.82
C ARG A 214 15.05 -11.88 1.02
N ARG A 215 15.13 -12.19 -0.28
CA ARG A 215 16.15 -11.62 -1.18
C ARG A 215 15.97 -10.11 -1.36
N VAL A 216 14.73 -9.65 -1.49
CA VAL A 216 14.38 -8.23 -1.55
C VAL A 216 14.86 -7.51 -0.30
N MET A 217 14.47 -7.96 0.90
CA MET A 217 14.92 -7.34 2.15
C MET A 217 16.45 -7.27 2.25
N THR A 218 17.13 -8.38 1.91
CA THR A 218 18.61 -8.43 1.87
C THR A 218 19.21 -7.40 0.91
N ALA A 219 18.65 -7.29 -0.30
CA ALA A 219 19.15 -6.37 -1.32
C ALA A 219 18.89 -4.90 -0.95
N PHE A 220 17.76 -4.62 -0.32
CA PHE A 220 17.40 -3.30 0.22
C PHE A 220 18.12 -2.99 1.56
N GLY A 221 18.88 -3.94 2.11
CA GLY A 221 19.67 -3.72 3.33
C GLY A 221 18.84 -3.60 4.60
N VAL A 222 17.63 -4.17 4.60
CA VAL A 222 16.67 -4.16 5.70
C VAL A 222 16.41 -5.58 6.20
N THR A 223 15.91 -5.67 7.43
CA THR A 223 15.49 -6.91 8.08
C THR A 223 13.96 -6.95 8.24
N PRO A 224 13.36 -8.10 8.58
CA PRO A 224 11.93 -8.16 8.87
C PRO A 224 11.47 -7.18 9.96
N ASP A 225 12.34 -6.81 10.90
CA ASP A 225 12.00 -5.86 11.96
C ASP A 225 11.84 -4.41 11.48
N ASP A 226 12.51 -4.06 10.37
CA ASP A 226 12.48 -2.74 9.75
C ASP A 226 11.23 -2.54 8.88
N VAL A 227 10.53 -3.64 8.52
CA VAL A 227 9.47 -3.65 7.51
C VAL A 227 8.12 -4.03 8.12
N ARG A 228 7.11 -3.21 7.85
CA ARG A 228 5.70 -3.51 8.12
C ARG A 228 5.10 -4.24 6.91
N PHE A 229 4.64 -5.46 7.14
CA PHE A 229 3.94 -6.23 6.12
C PHE A 229 2.43 -6.02 6.25
N VAL A 230 1.77 -5.81 5.13
CA VAL A 230 0.31 -5.76 5.06
C VAL A 230 -0.14 -6.80 4.05
N ALA A 231 -0.98 -7.74 4.47
CA ALA A 231 -1.63 -8.67 3.55
C ALA A 231 -3.13 -8.40 3.52
N THR A 232 -3.71 -8.25 2.33
CA THR A 232 -5.16 -8.20 2.18
C THR A 232 -5.65 -9.55 1.69
N SER A 233 -6.80 -10.01 2.19
CA SER A 233 -7.39 -11.27 1.74
C SER A 233 -8.90 -11.12 1.64
N ALA A 234 -9.50 -11.81 0.68
CA ALA A 234 -10.91 -12.14 0.76
C ALA A 234 -11.17 -12.97 2.03
N THR A 235 -12.40 -12.90 2.54
CA THR A 235 -12.82 -13.53 3.80
C THR A 235 -12.44 -15.02 3.84
N ILE A 236 -11.63 -15.41 4.83
CA ILE A 236 -11.37 -16.81 5.17
C ILE A 236 -12.35 -17.18 6.27
N ALA A 237 -13.23 -18.13 5.99
CA ALA A 237 -14.20 -18.64 6.95
C ALA A 237 -13.61 -19.78 7.78
N GLY A 238 -13.90 -19.82 9.08
CA GLY A 238 -13.54 -20.91 9.98
C GLY A 238 -12.98 -20.43 11.32
N SER A 239 -13.10 -21.27 12.35
CA SER A 239 -12.64 -20.95 13.72
C SER A 239 -11.13 -20.75 13.83
N ASP A 240 -10.34 -21.31 12.91
CA ASP A 240 -8.88 -21.22 12.90
C ASP A 240 -8.33 -20.20 11.90
N ALA A 241 -9.19 -19.45 11.20
CA ALA A 241 -8.79 -18.55 10.11
C ALA A 241 -7.76 -17.50 10.58
N GLU A 242 -7.99 -16.87 11.73
CA GLU A 242 -7.06 -15.90 12.31
C GLU A 242 -5.66 -16.49 12.52
N LYS A 243 -5.59 -17.67 13.16
CA LYS A 243 -4.32 -18.33 13.48
C LYS A 243 -3.57 -18.73 12.21
N GLN A 244 -4.28 -19.24 11.20
CA GLN A 244 -3.69 -19.59 9.91
C GLN A 244 -3.15 -18.36 9.18
N LEU A 245 -3.87 -17.24 9.21
CA LEU A 245 -3.42 -15.99 8.59
C LEU A 245 -2.21 -15.38 9.28
N LYS A 246 -2.17 -15.38 10.62
CA LYS A 246 -0.97 -14.97 11.38
C LYS A 246 0.23 -15.83 11.03
N LYS A 247 0.04 -17.15 11.03
CA LYS A 247 1.08 -18.11 10.67
C LYS A 247 1.58 -17.89 9.24
N PHE A 248 0.67 -17.74 8.28
CA PHE A 248 0.99 -17.48 6.88
C PHE A 248 1.86 -16.23 6.72
N LEU A 249 1.43 -15.10 7.29
CA LEU A 249 2.20 -13.86 7.16
C LEU A 249 3.53 -13.95 7.91
N SER A 250 3.58 -14.64 9.04
CA SER A 250 4.81 -14.90 9.80
C SER A 250 5.82 -15.72 9.00
N GLU A 251 5.40 -16.83 8.38
CA GLU A 251 6.28 -17.68 7.55
C GLU A 251 6.78 -16.96 6.30
N LEU A 252 5.91 -16.13 5.71
CA LEU A 252 6.21 -15.36 4.51
C LEU A 252 7.18 -14.21 4.78
N SER A 253 6.98 -13.47 5.87
CA SER A 253 7.75 -12.26 6.20
C SER A 253 8.95 -12.50 7.12
N GLY A 254 8.93 -13.57 7.92
CA GLY A 254 9.87 -13.81 9.01
C GLY A 254 9.55 -13.04 10.30
N ILE A 255 8.39 -12.37 10.39
CA ILE A 255 7.97 -11.60 11.57
C ILE A 255 7.32 -12.52 12.61
N PRO A 256 7.62 -12.37 13.91
CA PRO A 256 6.95 -13.12 14.98
C PRO A 256 5.43 -12.87 14.99
N GLN A 257 4.63 -13.91 15.30
CA GLN A 257 3.17 -13.81 15.24
C GLN A 257 2.59 -12.77 16.22
N GLU A 258 3.31 -12.48 17.31
CA GLU A 258 2.94 -11.48 18.32
C GLU A 258 2.98 -10.05 17.77
N ARG A 259 3.71 -9.83 16.68
CA ARG A 259 3.80 -8.57 15.94
C ARG A 259 2.88 -8.52 14.72
N ILE A 260 1.92 -9.44 14.63
CA ILE A 260 0.96 -9.54 13.53
C ILE A 260 -0.46 -9.43 14.08
N ASP A 261 -1.19 -8.40 13.66
CA ASP A 261 -2.59 -8.22 14.00
C ASP A 261 -3.48 -8.69 12.82
N VAL A 262 -4.51 -9.50 13.09
CA VAL A 262 -5.51 -9.87 12.08
C VAL A 262 -6.77 -9.04 12.32
N LEU A 263 -7.23 -8.38 11.26
CA LEU A 263 -8.30 -7.39 11.33
C LEU A 263 -9.43 -7.82 10.40
N ASP A 264 -10.56 -8.20 11.01
CA ASP A 264 -11.75 -8.59 10.28
C ASP A 264 -12.70 -7.40 10.06
N GLY A 265 -13.20 -7.27 8.84
CA GLY A 265 -14.20 -6.29 8.46
C GLY A 265 -15.52 -6.98 8.14
N SER A 266 -16.36 -7.16 9.17
CA SER A 266 -17.71 -7.72 9.04
C SER A 266 -18.74 -6.63 8.71
N ARG A 267 -19.67 -6.94 7.81
CA ARG A 267 -20.76 -6.01 7.47
C ARG A 267 -21.88 -6.16 8.49
N VAL A 268 -22.15 -5.12 9.25
CA VAL A 268 -23.36 -5.02 10.06
C VAL A 268 -24.52 -4.66 9.12
N ILE A 269 -25.39 -5.62 8.82
CA ILE A 269 -26.64 -5.37 8.11
C ILE A 269 -27.67 -4.97 9.18
N PRO A 270 -28.14 -3.73 9.21
CA PRO A 270 -29.19 -3.35 10.16
C PRO A 270 -30.45 -4.15 9.85
N GLU A 271 -31.12 -4.65 10.88
CA GLU A 271 -32.46 -5.21 10.72
C GLU A 271 -33.37 -4.11 10.17
N LEU A 272 -33.98 -4.36 9.01
CA LEU A 272 -34.99 -3.49 8.45
C LEU A 272 -36.35 -3.91 8.99
N GLU A 273 -37.13 -2.94 9.44
CA GLU A 273 -38.54 -3.15 9.74
C GLU A 273 -39.25 -3.78 8.52
N PRO A 274 -40.12 -4.78 8.71
CA PRO A 274 -40.87 -5.38 7.62
C PRO A 274 -41.58 -4.31 6.79
N SER A 275 -41.43 -4.38 5.47
CA SER A 275 -42.18 -3.52 4.55
C SER A 275 -43.66 -3.64 4.88
N LYS A 276 -44.30 -2.53 5.27
CA LYS A 276 -45.75 -2.49 5.49
C LYS A 276 -46.40 -3.01 4.23
N THR A 277 -47.08 -4.15 4.35
CA THR A 277 -47.84 -4.77 3.26
C THR A 277 -48.79 -3.71 2.70
N PHE A 278 -48.48 -3.17 1.52
CA PHE A 278 -49.46 -2.47 0.73
C PHE A 278 -50.45 -3.54 0.25
N LEU A 279 -51.54 -3.69 1.00
CA LEU A 279 -52.74 -4.35 0.52
C LEU A 279 -53.24 -3.52 -0.66
N PHE A 280 -52.85 -3.91 -1.88
CA PHE A 280 -53.58 -3.53 -3.07
C PHE A 280 -54.99 -4.10 -2.92
N ARG A 281 -55.94 -3.20 -2.66
CA ARG A 281 -57.38 -3.48 -2.75
C ARG A 281 -57.81 -3.41 -4.21
#